data_AF-A0A537JVP6-F1
#
_entry.id   AF-A0A537JVP6-F1
#
_cell.length_a   1.000
_cell.length_b   1.000
_cell.length_c   1.000
_cell.angle_alpha   90.00
_cell.angle_beta   90.00
_cell.angle_gamma   90.00
#
_symmetry.space_group_name_H-M   'P 1'
#
loop_
_entity.id
_entity.type
_entity.pdbx_description
1 polymer ?
#
loop_
_entity_poly.entity_id
_entity_poly.type
_entity_poly.pdbx_seq_one_letter_code
_entity_poly.pdbx_strand_id
1 'polypeptide(L)'
;MQKRKVRNAWLFISSLLIGLFSFPFAFAKSVEKRATQFKNTVSNLHVSDFVPTIPSAVSVYDSLRLNIAGINRAAFELAQKGFEKLREQGVILNDSIMSIIDFSLPSTDKRLYVVDIKNYHVLYSTYVAHGKNSGKEMANSFSNSPSSNKSSLGFYKTLDTYNGKHGYSLKLEGLEKGINDNAYERAIVFHGAKYVDPNYISKLGYIGRSQGCPAVSPKEATP
;
A
#
# COMPACT_ATOMS: atom_id res chain seq x y z
N MET A 1 -19.87 58.64 -38.68
CA MET A 1 -19.49 59.02 -37.30
C MET A 1 -18.65 57.91 -36.68
N GLN A 2 -17.51 58.31 -36.11
CA GLN A 2 -16.64 57.64 -35.12
C GLN A 2 -16.06 56.22 -35.37
N LYS A 3 -14.78 56.27 -35.76
CA LYS A 3 -13.73 55.23 -35.76
C LYS A 3 -13.27 54.88 -34.33
N ARG A 4 -12.68 53.70 -34.15
CA ARG A 4 -11.34 53.43 -33.55
C ARG A 4 -11.19 51.94 -33.23
N LYS A 5 -10.02 51.29 -33.29
CA LYS A 5 -8.74 51.42 -34.03
C LYS A 5 -7.91 50.24 -33.51
N VAL A 6 -7.54 49.32 -34.38
CA VAL A 6 -6.54 48.27 -34.10
C VAL A 6 -5.16 48.92 -34.03
N ARG A 7 -4.32 48.60 -33.03
CA ARG A 7 -2.87 48.82 -33.10
C ARG A 7 -2.08 47.76 -32.32
N ASN A 8 -1.32 46.98 -33.07
CA ASN A 8 -0.08 46.33 -32.63
C ASN A 8 0.99 47.42 -32.38
N ALA A 9 1.90 47.19 -31.43
CA ALA A 9 3.23 47.83 -31.44
C ALA A 9 4.25 46.98 -30.68
N TRP A 10 5.30 46.62 -31.41
CA TRP A 10 6.53 45.97 -30.96
C TRP A 10 7.47 46.94 -30.21
N LEU A 11 8.24 46.36 -29.28
CA LEU A 11 9.62 46.62 -28.83
C LEU A 11 10.29 47.98 -29.14
N PHE A 12 10.81 48.64 -28.09
CA PHE A 12 12.08 49.39 -28.14
C PHE A 12 12.86 49.23 -26.82
N ILE A 13 14.18 49.22 -26.99
CA ILE A 13 15.25 48.81 -26.07
C ILE A 13 15.91 50.04 -25.40
N SER A 14 16.39 49.79 -24.17
CA SER A 14 17.53 50.35 -23.42
C SER A 14 17.64 51.81 -22.96
N SER A 15 18.19 51.86 -21.73
CA SER A 15 19.24 52.73 -21.19
C SER A 15 18.90 54.15 -20.74
N LEU A 16 18.87 54.36 -19.40
CA LEU A 16 19.63 55.45 -18.76
C LEU A 16 19.78 55.25 -17.22
N LEU A 17 21.05 55.08 -16.79
CA LEU A 17 21.76 55.64 -15.61
C LEU A 17 21.06 55.62 -14.21
N ILE A 18 21.51 54.81 -13.23
CA ILE A 18 22.67 55.01 -12.33
C ILE A 18 22.57 56.28 -11.45
N GLY A 19 22.44 56.09 -10.12
CA GLY A 19 22.94 57.05 -9.14
C GLY A 19 22.13 57.22 -7.84
N LEU A 20 22.67 56.64 -6.75
CA LEU A 20 22.71 57.18 -5.36
C LEU A 20 21.41 57.19 -4.52
N PHE A 21 21.38 56.42 -3.43
CA PHE A 21 21.70 56.96 -2.09
C PHE A 21 21.91 55.84 -1.06
N SER A 22 23.06 55.96 -0.40
CA SER A 22 23.65 55.05 0.57
C SER A 22 22.98 55.17 1.94
N PHE A 23 22.55 54.06 2.54
CA PHE A 23 22.37 53.95 3.99
C PHE A 23 23.44 52.99 4.54
N PRO A 24 24.33 53.43 5.46
CA PRO A 24 25.36 52.57 5.99
C PRO A 24 24.76 51.52 6.94
N PHE A 25 25.29 50.32 6.78
CA PHE A 25 25.05 49.10 7.51
C PHE A 25 25.20 49.30 9.04
N ALA A 26 24.08 49.44 9.76
CA ALA A 26 24.04 49.31 11.23
C ALA A 26 23.68 47.88 11.69
N PHE A 27 23.87 46.87 10.82
CA PHE A 27 23.45 45.49 11.10
C PHE A 27 24.55 44.62 11.75
N ALA A 28 25.83 45.01 11.67
CA ALA A 28 26.93 44.16 12.13
C ALA A 28 26.96 43.98 13.67
N LYS A 29 26.71 45.03 14.46
CA LYS A 29 26.72 44.93 15.93
C LYS A 29 25.56 44.11 16.52
N SER A 30 24.43 44.04 15.82
CA SER A 30 23.27 43.25 16.27
C SER A 30 23.52 41.74 16.10
N VAL A 31 24.20 41.35 15.02
CA VAL A 31 24.54 39.95 14.71
C VAL A 31 25.54 39.39 15.73
N GLU A 32 26.56 40.16 16.10
CA GLU A 32 27.59 39.72 17.04
C GLU A 32 27.04 39.50 18.47
N LYS A 33 26.11 40.38 18.90
CA LYS A 33 25.43 40.24 20.19
C LYS A 33 24.47 39.03 20.22
N ARG A 34 23.82 38.72 19.08
CA ARG A 34 22.99 37.52 18.93
C ARG A 34 23.83 36.24 18.91
N ALA A 35 25.00 36.26 18.27
CA ALA A 35 25.90 35.11 18.20
C ALA A 35 26.50 34.77 19.57
N THR A 36 26.88 35.77 20.36
CA THR A 36 27.37 35.57 21.74
C THR A 36 26.27 35.08 22.67
N GLN A 37 25.04 35.60 22.54
CA GLN A 37 23.89 35.08 23.29
C GLN A 37 23.57 33.62 22.92
N PHE A 38 23.60 33.27 21.63
CA PHE A 38 23.37 31.89 21.17
C PHE A 38 24.45 30.92 21.68
N LYS A 39 25.73 31.33 21.68
CA LYS A 39 26.83 30.50 22.20
C LYS A 39 26.69 30.22 23.70
N ASN A 40 26.25 31.22 24.48
CA ASN A 40 26.02 31.08 25.92
C ASN A 40 24.75 30.28 26.25
N THR A 41 23.75 30.28 25.36
CA THR A 41 22.59 29.40 25.48
C THR A 41 22.95 27.95 25.17
N VAL A 42 23.77 27.70 24.15
CA VAL A 42 24.18 26.34 23.76
C VAL A 42 25.16 25.71 24.76
N SER A 43 26.00 26.50 25.43
CA SER A 43 26.93 25.99 26.45
C SER A 43 26.27 25.55 27.76
N ASN A 44 25.02 25.98 28.01
CA ASN A 44 24.24 25.62 29.20
C ASN A 44 23.14 24.60 28.91
N LEU A 45 23.06 24.07 27.69
CA LEU A 45 22.14 22.97 27.36
C LEU A 45 22.80 21.64 27.72
N HIS A 46 22.25 21.00 28.74
CA HIS A 46 22.65 19.67 29.12
C HIS A 46 22.21 18.69 28.02
N VAL A 47 23.14 17.88 27.53
CA VAL A 47 22.92 16.93 26.41
C VAL A 47 21.82 15.90 26.73
N SER A 48 21.41 15.78 28.00
CA SER A 48 20.26 14.97 28.43
C SER A 48 18.91 15.49 27.98
N ASP A 49 18.79 16.78 27.67
CA ASP A 49 17.48 17.44 27.47
C ASP A 49 17.04 17.45 26.00
N PHE A 50 17.95 17.07 25.11
CA PHE A 50 17.71 16.81 23.70
C PHE A 50 18.28 15.43 23.36
N VAL A 51 17.69 14.39 23.93
CA VAL A 51 17.57 13.13 23.19
C VAL A 51 16.40 13.37 22.24
N PRO A 52 16.62 13.71 20.95
CA PRO A 52 15.58 13.45 19.98
C PRO A 52 15.28 11.96 20.13
N THR A 53 14.03 11.63 20.41
CA THR A 53 13.54 10.28 20.19
C THR A 53 13.79 9.98 18.71
N ILE A 54 14.97 9.44 18.40
CA ILE A 54 15.20 8.71 17.17
C ILE A 54 14.02 7.74 17.14
N PRO A 55 13.16 7.73 16.09
CA PRO A 55 12.15 6.70 15.96
C PRO A 55 12.88 5.35 15.99
N SER A 56 12.91 4.73 17.16
CA SER A 56 13.64 3.50 17.40
C SER A 56 12.76 2.35 16.91
N ALA A 57 12.65 2.27 15.59
CA ALA A 57 12.29 1.10 14.79
C ALA A 57 11.94 1.63 13.41
N VAL A 58 12.84 1.43 12.43
CA VAL A 58 12.37 1.33 11.05
C VAL A 58 11.34 0.21 11.05
N SER A 59 10.08 0.54 10.78
CA SER A 59 9.02 -0.47 10.88
C SER A 59 9.26 -1.54 9.81
N VAL A 60 8.83 -2.78 10.06
CA VAL A 60 8.94 -3.88 9.07
C VAL A 60 8.40 -3.44 7.70
N TYR A 61 7.33 -2.65 7.71
CA TYR A 61 6.74 -2.02 6.53
C TYR A 61 7.72 -1.12 5.76
N ASP A 62 8.45 -0.26 6.46
CA ASP A 62 9.44 0.67 5.87
C ASP A 62 10.66 -0.10 5.34
N SER A 63 11.12 -1.11 6.08
CA SER A 63 12.23 -1.99 5.67
C SER A 63 11.91 -2.75 4.38
N LEU A 64 10.67 -3.22 4.24
CA LEU A 64 10.16 -3.89 3.05
C LEU A 64 9.89 -2.94 1.87
N ARG A 65 10.00 -1.61 2.07
CA ARG A 65 9.59 -0.58 1.10
C ARG A 65 8.17 -0.79 0.58
N LEU A 66 7.26 -1.21 1.45
CA LEU A 66 5.89 -1.56 1.09
C LEU A 66 5.06 -0.40 0.54
N ASN A 67 5.40 0.82 0.95
CA ASN A 67 4.89 2.04 0.33
C ASN A 67 5.19 2.10 -1.18
N ILE A 68 6.34 1.57 -1.62
CA ILE A 68 6.70 1.47 -3.04
C ILE A 68 5.97 0.29 -3.69
N ALA A 69 5.76 -0.80 -2.95
CA ALA A 69 5.00 -1.95 -3.44
C ALA A 69 3.51 -1.67 -3.64
N GLY A 70 2.96 -0.65 -2.96
CA GLY A 70 1.58 -0.18 -3.12
C GLY A 70 0.58 -0.80 -2.11
N ILE A 71 1.04 -1.58 -1.13
CA ILE A 71 0.17 -2.13 -0.09
C ILE A 71 -0.17 -1.07 0.95
N ASN A 72 -1.43 -1.02 1.39
CA ASN A 72 -1.85 -0.10 2.44
C ASN A 72 -1.16 -0.45 3.79
N ARG A 73 -0.61 0.56 4.47
CA ARG A 73 0.07 0.39 5.77
C ARG A 73 -0.81 -0.28 6.82
N ALA A 74 -2.07 0.14 6.94
CA ALA A 74 -2.99 -0.45 7.91
C ALA A 74 -3.33 -1.91 7.56
N ALA A 75 -3.44 -2.23 6.28
CA ALA A 75 -3.64 -3.62 5.84
C ALA A 75 -2.45 -4.51 6.19
N PHE A 76 -1.22 -4.01 5.97
CA PHE A 76 0.00 -4.72 6.34
C PHE A 76 0.13 -4.90 7.85
N GLU A 77 -0.07 -3.86 8.65
CA GLU A 77 0.05 -3.94 10.11
C GLU A 77 -0.98 -4.90 10.72
N LEU A 78 -2.21 -4.91 10.18
CA LEU A 78 -3.22 -5.88 10.57
C LEU A 78 -2.79 -7.30 10.22
N ALA A 79 -2.28 -7.53 9.01
CA ALA A 79 -1.80 -8.83 8.58
C ALA A 79 -0.64 -9.33 9.44
N GLN A 80 0.36 -8.47 9.69
CA GLN A 80 1.51 -8.78 10.52
C GLN A 80 1.09 -9.17 11.94
N LYS A 81 0.21 -8.39 12.57
CA LYS A 81 -0.28 -8.68 13.93
C LYS A 81 -0.97 -10.04 14.02
N GLY A 82 -1.79 -10.39 13.05
CA GLY A 82 -2.44 -11.71 13.06
C GLY A 82 -1.48 -12.85 12.73
N PHE A 83 -0.53 -12.63 11.82
CA PHE A 83 0.51 -13.60 11.50
C PHE A 83 1.36 -13.94 12.74
N GLU A 84 1.80 -12.93 13.49
CA GLU A 84 2.55 -13.10 14.73
C GLU A 84 1.75 -13.92 15.77
N LYS A 85 0.47 -13.60 15.95
CA LYS A 85 -0.42 -14.37 16.83
C LYS A 85 -0.56 -15.83 16.40
N LEU A 86 -0.76 -16.09 15.10
CA LEU A 86 -0.90 -17.45 14.58
C LEU A 86 0.40 -18.25 14.69
N ARG A 87 1.54 -17.58 14.55
CA ARG A 87 2.87 -18.16 14.80
C ARG A 87 3.04 -18.56 16.25
N GLU A 88 2.73 -17.67 17.20
CA GLU A 88 2.82 -17.94 18.65
C GLU A 88 1.91 -19.09 19.08
N GLN A 89 0.77 -19.25 18.43
CA GLN A 89 -0.17 -20.35 18.67
C GLN A 89 0.25 -21.68 18.01
N GLY A 90 1.30 -21.69 17.19
CA GLY A 90 1.73 -22.88 16.45
C GLY A 90 0.75 -23.35 15.37
N VAL A 91 -0.14 -22.47 14.88
CA VAL A 91 -1.18 -22.81 13.89
C VAL A 91 -0.60 -22.92 12.48
N ILE A 92 0.48 -22.18 12.19
CA ILE A 92 1.11 -22.12 10.88
C ILE A 92 2.46 -22.86 10.86
N LEU A 93 2.72 -23.57 9.75
CA LEU A 93 3.97 -24.32 9.57
C LEU A 93 5.10 -23.45 9.01
N ASN A 94 4.76 -22.53 8.09
CA ASN A 94 5.70 -21.56 7.54
C ASN A 94 5.53 -20.23 8.27
N ASP A 95 6.54 -19.87 9.06
CA ASP A 95 6.59 -18.67 9.89
C ASP A 95 7.36 -17.50 9.24
N SER A 96 7.64 -17.60 7.94
CA SER A 96 8.45 -16.65 7.17
C SER A 96 7.73 -16.01 5.99
N ILE A 97 6.75 -16.70 5.41
CA ILE A 97 6.02 -16.22 4.23
C ILE A 97 4.58 -15.85 4.60
N MET A 98 4.21 -14.61 4.34
CA MET A 98 2.86 -14.09 4.54
C MET A 98 2.27 -13.62 3.22
N SER A 99 1.04 -14.05 2.92
CA SER A 99 0.28 -13.56 1.77
C SER A 99 -0.82 -12.60 2.24
N ILE A 100 -0.97 -11.46 1.56
CA ILE A 100 -1.94 -10.43 1.89
C ILE A 100 -2.74 -10.08 0.65
N ILE A 101 -4.07 -10.12 0.76
CA ILE A 101 -4.97 -9.54 -0.24
C ILE A 101 -5.56 -8.26 0.34
N ASP A 102 -5.19 -7.12 -0.23
CA ASP A 102 -5.65 -5.81 0.19
C ASP A 102 -6.93 -5.41 -0.55
N PHE A 103 -8.10 -5.74 0.03
CA PHE A 103 -9.39 -5.36 -0.55
C PHE A 103 -9.73 -3.87 -0.39
N SER A 104 -8.89 -3.05 0.25
CA SER A 104 -9.04 -1.58 0.21
C SER A 104 -8.65 -1.00 -1.15
N LEU A 105 -7.99 -1.79 -2.00
CA LEU A 105 -7.61 -1.43 -3.37
C LEU A 105 -8.60 -2.00 -4.41
N PRO A 106 -8.79 -1.31 -5.54
CA PRO A 106 -9.62 -1.80 -6.63
C PRO A 106 -9.02 -3.05 -7.27
N SER A 107 -9.88 -3.86 -7.91
CA SER A 107 -9.42 -5.06 -8.63
C SER A 107 -8.54 -4.75 -9.84
N THR A 108 -8.53 -3.49 -10.28
CA THR A 108 -7.68 -2.97 -11.36
C THR A 108 -6.24 -2.75 -10.92
N ASP A 109 -5.96 -2.89 -9.63
CA ASP A 109 -4.63 -2.75 -9.06
C ASP A 109 -4.08 -4.11 -8.65
N LYS A 110 -2.75 -4.21 -8.62
CA LYS A 110 -2.09 -5.34 -7.97
C LYS A 110 -2.32 -5.21 -6.48
N ARG A 111 -3.02 -6.19 -5.90
CA ARG A 111 -3.46 -6.15 -4.50
C ARG A 111 -3.30 -7.49 -3.78
N LEU A 112 -2.69 -8.47 -4.43
CA LEU A 112 -2.12 -9.63 -3.76
C LEU A 112 -0.63 -9.38 -3.58
N TYR A 113 -0.16 -9.54 -2.35
CA TYR A 113 1.25 -9.44 -1.99
C TYR A 113 1.69 -10.73 -1.31
N VAL A 114 2.84 -11.27 -1.72
CA VAL A 114 3.52 -12.37 -1.01
C VAL A 114 4.81 -11.80 -0.47
N VAL A 115 4.99 -11.90 0.84
CA VAL A 115 6.06 -11.22 1.59
C VAL A 115 6.86 -12.23 2.38
N ASP A 116 8.17 -12.18 2.22
CA ASP A 116 9.12 -12.80 3.14
C ASP A 116 9.40 -11.82 4.28
N ILE A 117 8.81 -12.11 5.44
CA ILE A 117 8.90 -11.24 6.61
C ILE A 117 10.21 -11.40 7.38
N LYS A 118 10.94 -12.51 7.19
CA LYS A 118 12.24 -12.73 7.84
C LYS A 118 13.34 -11.97 7.11
N ASN A 119 13.28 -11.98 5.78
CA ASN A 119 14.25 -11.30 4.93
C ASN A 119 13.83 -9.89 4.52
N TYR A 120 12.65 -9.43 4.93
CA TYR A 120 12.10 -8.12 4.59
C TYR A 120 11.98 -7.88 3.09
N HIS A 121 11.52 -8.88 2.33
CA HIS A 121 11.37 -8.81 0.88
C HIS A 121 9.93 -9.05 0.40
N VAL A 122 9.45 -8.26 -0.56
CA VAL A 122 8.25 -8.58 -1.34
C VAL A 122 8.63 -9.58 -2.43
N LEU A 123 8.15 -10.82 -2.33
CA LEU A 123 8.40 -11.86 -3.31
C LEU A 123 7.51 -11.71 -4.54
N TYR A 124 6.25 -11.29 -4.34
CA TYR A 124 5.28 -11.20 -5.42
C TYR A 124 4.27 -10.08 -5.22
N SER A 125 3.87 -9.43 -6.31
CA SER A 125 2.73 -8.50 -6.35
C SER A 125 1.96 -8.66 -7.66
N THR A 126 0.67 -8.99 -7.57
CA THR A 126 -0.17 -9.30 -8.75
C THR A 126 -1.66 -9.00 -8.53
N TYR A 127 -2.43 -9.15 -9.62
CA TYR A 127 -3.87 -9.02 -9.63
C TYR A 127 -4.55 -10.21 -8.97
N VAL A 128 -5.64 -9.96 -8.24
CA VAL A 128 -6.45 -11.01 -7.63
C VAL A 128 -7.94 -10.68 -7.70
N ALA A 129 -8.72 -11.65 -8.17
CA ALA A 129 -10.17 -11.60 -8.22
C ALA A 129 -10.81 -11.82 -6.85
N HIS A 130 -11.99 -11.23 -6.65
CA HIS A 130 -12.87 -11.49 -5.52
C HIS A 130 -14.21 -12.10 -6.00
N GLY A 131 -15.07 -12.49 -5.05
CA GLY A 131 -16.40 -13.03 -5.34
C GLY A 131 -17.34 -12.02 -6.00
N LYS A 132 -18.10 -12.44 -7.01
CA LYS A 132 -18.96 -11.58 -7.84
C LYS A 132 -19.98 -10.74 -7.06
N ASN A 133 -20.42 -11.21 -5.90
CA ASN A 133 -21.37 -10.50 -5.04
C ASN A 133 -20.69 -9.59 -4.01
N SER A 134 -19.34 -9.53 -3.98
CA SER A 134 -18.59 -8.62 -3.10
C SER A 134 -18.44 -7.21 -3.66
N GLY A 135 -18.79 -7.03 -4.94
CA GLY A 135 -18.74 -5.75 -5.65
C GLY A 135 -18.26 -5.95 -7.09
N LYS A 136 -18.04 -4.86 -7.81
CA LYS A 136 -17.61 -4.87 -9.22
C LYS A 136 -16.10 -4.65 -9.33
N GLU A 137 -15.66 -3.41 -9.17
CA GLU A 137 -14.25 -3.04 -9.13
C GLU A 137 -13.69 -3.18 -7.71
N MET A 138 -14.40 -2.58 -6.74
CA MET A 138 -14.12 -2.67 -5.31
C MET A 138 -14.81 -3.88 -4.70
N ALA A 139 -14.14 -4.55 -3.74
CA ALA A 139 -14.80 -5.50 -2.83
C ALA A 139 -15.24 -4.75 -1.57
N ASN A 140 -16.53 -4.47 -1.43
CA ASN A 140 -17.09 -3.70 -0.32
C ASN A 140 -18.13 -4.49 0.50
N SER A 141 -18.42 -5.74 0.11
CA SER A 141 -19.35 -6.60 0.82
C SER A 141 -18.79 -8.01 0.96
N PHE A 142 -18.79 -8.53 2.19
CA PHE A 142 -18.21 -9.83 2.51
C PHE A 142 -19.25 -10.73 3.16
N SER A 143 -19.05 -12.05 3.07
CA SER A 143 -19.93 -13.00 3.75
C SER A 143 -19.22 -14.33 3.98
N ASN A 144 -19.55 -14.90 5.14
CA ASN A 144 -19.17 -16.24 5.53
C ASN A 144 -20.26 -17.28 5.23
N SER A 145 -21.40 -16.87 4.65
CA SER A 145 -22.53 -17.76 4.42
C SER A 145 -22.31 -18.62 3.17
N PRO A 146 -22.72 -19.90 3.20
CA PRO A 146 -22.80 -20.74 2.01
C PRO A 146 -23.57 -20.06 0.87
N SER A 147 -23.15 -20.31 -0.37
CA SER A 147 -23.81 -19.82 -1.59
C SER A 147 -23.96 -18.30 -1.73
N SER A 148 -23.33 -17.50 -0.85
CA SER A 148 -23.37 -16.03 -0.91
C SER A 148 -22.68 -15.47 -2.16
N ASN A 149 -21.77 -16.24 -2.77
CA ASN A 149 -20.86 -15.84 -3.85
C ASN A 149 -20.01 -14.60 -3.52
N LYS A 150 -19.81 -14.33 -2.23
CA LYS A 150 -18.97 -13.25 -1.71
C LYS A 150 -17.66 -13.83 -1.19
N SER A 151 -16.59 -13.05 -1.28
CA SER A 151 -15.38 -13.32 -0.50
C SER A 151 -15.65 -13.07 0.99
N SER A 152 -14.82 -13.66 1.85
CA SER A 152 -14.79 -13.39 3.29
C SER A 152 -13.43 -12.78 3.67
N LEU A 153 -13.44 -11.85 4.62
CA LEU A 153 -12.22 -11.26 5.17
C LEU A 153 -11.55 -12.23 6.16
N GLY A 154 -10.43 -11.80 6.73
CA GLY A 154 -9.79 -12.48 7.85
C GLY A 154 -8.64 -13.41 7.46
N PHE A 155 -8.11 -14.11 8.46
CA PHE A 155 -6.95 -14.97 8.32
C PHE A 155 -7.33 -16.36 7.79
N TYR A 156 -6.54 -16.84 6.85
CA TYR A 156 -6.65 -18.18 6.28
C TYR A 156 -5.35 -18.95 6.51
N LYS A 157 -5.47 -20.23 6.84
CA LYS A 157 -4.37 -21.19 6.75
C LYS A 157 -4.39 -21.86 5.39
N THR A 158 -3.24 -21.90 4.74
CA THR A 158 -3.04 -22.65 3.50
C THR A 158 -2.88 -24.14 3.83
N LEU A 159 -3.57 -24.99 3.09
CA LEU A 159 -3.53 -26.45 3.27
C LEU A 159 -2.90 -27.11 2.02
N ASP A 160 -3.26 -28.36 1.73
CA ASP A 160 -2.76 -29.08 0.56
C ASP A 160 -3.20 -28.46 -0.76
N THR A 161 -2.33 -28.61 -1.75
CA THR A 161 -2.63 -28.30 -3.15
C THR A 161 -3.24 -29.49 -3.86
N TYR A 162 -4.05 -29.24 -4.89
CA TYR A 162 -4.65 -30.28 -5.72
C TYR A 162 -4.89 -29.77 -7.14
N ASN A 163 -5.10 -30.69 -8.07
CA ASN A 163 -5.50 -30.37 -9.44
C ASN A 163 -7.00 -30.64 -9.61
N GLY A 164 -7.77 -29.61 -9.97
CA GLY A 164 -9.21 -29.69 -10.17
C GLY A 164 -9.69 -28.95 -11.41
N LYS A 165 -10.99 -28.59 -11.45
CA LYS A 165 -11.59 -27.87 -12.59
C LYS A 165 -10.95 -26.50 -12.90
N HIS A 166 -10.21 -25.94 -11.94
CA HIS A 166 -9.49 -24.67 -12.08
C HIS A 166 -7.98 -24.87 -12.26
N GLY A 167 -7.52 -26.11 -12.50
CA GLY A 167 -6.11 -26.47 -12.54
C GLY A 167 -5.52 -26.59 -11.13
N TYR A 168 -4.24 -26.27 -11.00
CA TYR A 168 -3.52 -26.24 -9.72
C TYR A 168 -4.18 -25.25 -8.76
N SER A 169 -4.57 -25.73 -7.60
CA SER A 169 -5.35 -24.99 -6.60
C SER A 169 -4.87 -25.32 -5.19
N LEU A 170 -4.95 -24.34 -4.30
CA LEU A 170 -4.55 -24.44 -2.91
C LEU A 170 -5.78 -24.34 -2.00
N LYS A 171 -5.99 -25.35 -1.16
CA LYS A 171 -7.10 -25.34 -0.19
C LYS A 171 -6.86 -24.28 0.90
N LEU A 172 -7.95 -23.66 1.34
CA LEU A 172 -7.92 -22.64 2.39
C LEU A 172 -8.85 -23.04 3.55
N GLU A 173 -8.36 -22.88 4.78
CA GLU A 173 -9.13 -22.98 6.01
C GLU A 173 -9.22 -21.58 6.64
N GLY A 174 -10.43 -21.11 6.92
CA GLY A 174 -10.62 -19.83 7.62
C GLY A 174 -10.47 -20.02 9.13
N LEU A 175 -9.79 -19.08 9.78
CA LEU A 175 -9.37 -19.20 11.19
C LEU A 175 -10.18 -18.33 12.16
N GLU A 176 -11.15 -17.56 11.65
CA GLU A 176 -11.89 -16.57 12.44
C GLU A 176 -13.38 -16.91 12.50
N LYS A 177 -13.82 -17.28 13.71
CA LYS A 177 -15.20 -17.70 13.99
C LYS A 177 -16.20 -16.61 13.59
N GLY A 178 -17.19 -16.98 12.79
CA GLY A 178 -18.22 -16.07 12.27
C GLY A 178 -17.76 -15.13 11.16
N ILE A 179 -16.46 -15.06 10.85
CA ILE A 179 -15.89 -14.19 9.80
C ILE A 179 -15.56 -14.99 8.55
N ASN A 180 -14.84 -16.10 8.70
CA ASN A 180 -14.44 -16.95 7.58
C ASN A 180 -14.33 -18.45 7.93
N ASP A 181 -14.73 -18.88 9.12
CA ASP A 181 -14.68 -20.28 9.58
C ASP A 181 -15.41 -21.28 8.67
N ASN A 182 -16.36 -20.84 7.84
CA ASN A 182 -17.01 -21.72 6.86
C ASN A 182 -16.23 -21.84 5.53
N ALA A 183 -15.06 -21.19 5.38
CA ALA A 183 -14.36 -21.12 4.10
C ALA A 183 -14.05 -22.49 3.49
N TYR A 184 -13.59 -23.45 4.32
CA TYR A 184 -13.28 -24.80 3.86
C TYR A 184 -14.54 -25.54 3.38
N GLU A 185 -15.62 -25.49 4.17
CA GLU A 185 -16.92 -26.10 3.84
C GLU A 185 -17.56 -25.47 2.59
N ARG A 186 -17.32 -24.17 2.38
CA ARG A 186 -17.74 -23.42 1.19
C ARG A 186 -16.88 -23.72 -0.04
N ALA A 187 -15.90 -24.62 0.07
CA ALA A 187 -14.92 -24.93 -0.97
C ALA A 187 -14.19 -23.68 -1.50
N ILE A 188 -13.88 -22.75 -0.60
CA ILE A 188 -13.04 -21.59 -0.92
C ILE A 188 -11.59 -22.07 -1.06
N VAL A 189 -11.03 -21.85 -2.23
CA VAL A 189 -9.66 -22.23 -2.59
C VAL A 189 -8.96 -21.07 -3.28
N PHE A 190 -7.64 -21.06 -3.25
CA PHE A 190 -6.84 -20.18 -4.08
C PHE A 190 -6.56 -20.86 -5.41
N HIS A 191 -6.87 -20.24 -6.55
CA HIS A 191 -6.74 -20.91 -7.85
C HIS A 191 -6.42 -19.98 -9.01
N GLY A 192 -6.02 -20.58 -10.15
CA GLY A 192 -5.85 -19.86 -11.42
C GLY A 192 -7.18 -19.62 -12.14
N ALA A 193 -7.30 -18.49 -12.84
CA ALA A 193 -8.47 -18.17 -13.65
C ALA A 193 -8.13 -17.26 -14.83
N LYS A 194 -8.58 -17.63 -16.04
CA LYS A 194 -8.37 -16.87 -17.28
C LYS A 194 -8.98 -15.47 -17.26
N TYR A 195 -10.00 -15.25 -16.42
CA TYR A 195 -10.63 -13.94 -16.27
C TYR A 195 -9.81 -12.97 -15.39
N VAL A 196 -8.67 -13.43 -14.84
CA VAL A 196 -7.67 -12.57 -14.20
C VAL A 196 -6.62 -12.20 -15.25
N ASP A 197 -7.01 -11.25 -16.09
CA ASP A 197 -6.23 -10.74 -17.22
C ASP A 197 -6.42 -9.22 -17.28
N PRO A 198 -5.35 -8.40 -17.29
CA PRO A 198 -5.42 -6.95 -17.45
C PRO A 198 -6.25 -6.47 -18.65
N ASN A 199 -6.41 -7.28 -19.70
CA ASN A 199 -7.32 -6.98 -20.80
C ASN A 199 -8.77 -6.76 -20.33
N TYR A 200 -9.20 -7.43 -19.25
CA TYR A 200 -10.53 -7.22 -18.66
C TYR A 200 -10.66 -5.80 -18.07
N ILE A 201 -9.58 -5.22 -17.54
CA ILE A 201 -9.57 -3.85 -17.03
C ILE A 201 -9.92 -2.89 -18.17
N SER A 202 -9.25 -3.00 -19.31
CA SER A 202 -9.53 -2.14 -20.48
C SER A 202 -10.94 -2.29 -21.05
N LYS A 203 -11.52 -3.50 -20.98
CA LYS A 203 -12.82 -3.81 -21.62
C LYS A 203 -14.02 -3.59 -20.70
N LEU A 204 -13.86 -3.90 -19.42
CA LEU A 204 -14.95 -3.97 -18.44
C LEU A 204 -14.79 -3.00 -17.27
N GLY A 205 -13.59 -2.46 -17.06
CA GLY A 205 -13.23 -1.57 -15.95
C GLY A 205 -12.86 -2.29 -14.66
N TYR A 206 -12.68 -3.62 -14.67
CA TYR A 206 -12.35 -4.43 -13.49
C TYR A 206 -11.78 -5.80 -13.90
N ILE A 207 -11.01 -6.45 -13.03
CA ILE A 207 -10.59 -7.85 -13.21
C ILE A 207 -11.81 -8.77 -13.02
N GLY A 208 -11.86 -9.90 -13.74
CA GLY A 208 -12.96 -10.87 -13.61
C GLY A 208 -13.19 -11.34 -12.16
N ARG A 209 -14.38 -11.87 -11.89
CA ARG A 209 -14.84 -12.20 -10.52
C ARG A 209 -15.18 -13.69 -10.38
N SER A 210 -14.88 -14.25 -9.22
CA SER A 210 -15.14 -15.65 -8.86
C SER A 210 -16.50 -15.80 -8.15
N GLN A 211 -16.74 -16.94 -7.51
CA GLN A 211 -17.87 -17.16 -6.59
C GLN A 211 -17.46 -17.08 -5.12
N GLY A 212 -16.36 -16.38 -4.81
CA GLY A 212 -15.88 -16.17 -3.43
C GLY A 212 -14.39 -16.45 -3.29
N CYS A 213 -13.87 -17.39 -4.08
CA CYS A 213 -12.46 -17.75 -4.12
C CYS A 213 -11.55 -16.58 -4.51
N PRO A 214 -10.42 -16.36 -3.83
CA PRO A 214 -9.35 -15.57 -4.42
C PRO A 214 -8.82 -16.31 -5.65
N ALA A 215 -8.72 -15.59 -6.78
CA ALA A 215 -8.18 -16.17 -8.00
C ALA A 215 -7.14 -15.26 -8.64
N VAL A 216 -6.09 -15.86 -9.19
CA VAL A 216 -4.98 -15.20 -9.88
C VAL A 216 -4.92 -15.63 -11.34
N SER A 217 -4.04 -15.04 -12.15
CA SER A 217 -3.85 -15.51 -13.52
C SER A 217 -3.32 -16.95 -13.53
N PRO A 218 -3.60 -17.78 -14.55
CA PRO A 218 -3.08 -19.14 -14.62
C PRO A 218 -1.55 -19.23 -14.59
N LYS A 219 -0.85 -18.15 -15.02
CA LYS A 219 0.62 -18.06 -14.95
C LYS A 219 1.14 -18.03 -13.51
N GLU A 220 0.34 -17.52 -12.56
CA GLU A 220 0.71 -17.44 -11.14
C GLU A 220 0.35 -18.70 -10.37
N ALA A 221 -0.59 -19.49 -10.88
CA ALA A 221 -1.09 -20.69 -10.22
C ALA A 221 -0.36 -21.93 -10.74
N THR A 222 0.93 -22.02 -10.42
CA THR A 222 1.80 -23.14 -10.81
C THR A 222 2.41 -23.84 -9.58
N PRO A 223 2.75 -25.14 -9.67
CA PRO A 223 3.52 -25.84 -8.64
C PRO A 223 4.92 -25.28 -8.42
#